data_AF-A0A7V0IHN1-F1
#
_entry.id   AF-A0A7V0IHN1-F1
#
_cell.length_a   1.000
_cell.length_b   1.000
_cell.length_c   1.000
_cell.angle_alpha   90.00
_cell.angle_beta   90.00
_cell.angle_gamma   90.00
#
_symmetry.space_group_name_H-M   'P 1'
#
loop_
_entity.id
_entity.type
_entity.pdbx_description
1 polymer ?
#
loop_
_entity_poly.entity_id
_entity_poly.type
_entity_poly.pdbx_seq_one_letter_code
_entity_poly.pdbx_strand_id
1 'polypeptide(L)'
;MKKYLNTLFVTTEGAYLSKENETVVVKIEGRAKLRLPIHNIGAIVCFGQVSLSPHLMDFCTRNGVSIVFLSPWGRFMAKVVGQTRGNVLLRRQQYRRADDNDFRVEASRSFVAGKIANSRTVLMRALRNHRGKIDEDAINRASQVLK
;
A
#
# COMPACT_ATOMS: atom_id res chain seq x y z
N MET A 1 -16.95 -13.55 -4.50
CA MET A 1 -16.60 -13.44 -3.07
C MET A 1 -15.81 -12.16 -2.85
N LYS A 2 -16.21 -11.28 -1.91
CA LYS A 2 -15.59 -9.95 -1.71
C LYS A 2 -14.16 -10.12 -1.18
N LYS A 3 -13.15 -9.69 -1.94
CA LYS A 3 -11.74 -9.78 -1.53
C LYS A 3 -11.46 -8.66 -0.53
N TYR A 4 -11.45 -8.96 0.76
CA TYR A 4 -11.05 -8.01 1.78
C TYR A 4 -9.54 -7.79 1.66
N LEU A 5 -9.11 -6.55 1.44
CA LEU A 5 -7.69 -6.17 1.30
C LEU A 5 -7.00 -6.13 2.67
N ASN A 6 -7.11 -7.22 3.44
CA ASN A 6 -6.53 -7.27 4.77
C ASN A 6 -5.01 -7.33 4.66
N THR A 7 -4.35 -6.42 5.36
CA THR A 7 -2.89 -6.34 5.37
C THR A 7 -2.38 -6.83 6.72
N LEU A 8 -1.49 -7.81 6.71
CA LEU A 8 -0.80 -8.27 7.91
C LEU A 8 0.40 -7.36 8.17
N PHE A 9 0.34 -6.57 9.24
CA PHE A 9 1.45 -5.77 9.71
C PHE A 9 2.26 -6.56 10.73
N VAL A 10 3.55 -6.77 10.45
CA VAL A 10 4.50 -7.39 11.38
C VAL A 10 5.49 -6.33 11.83
N THR A 11 5.33 -5.90 13.07
CA THR A 11 6.11 -4.80 13.67
C THR A 11 7.03 -5.27 14.79
N THR A 12 7.00 -6.55 15.14
CA THR A 12 7.86 -7.12 16.19
C THR A 12 9.22 -7.52 15.61
N GLU A 13 10.29 -6.96 16.16
CA GLU A 13 11.66 -7.34 15.78
C GLU A 13 11.96 -8.80 16.14
N GLY A 14 12.78 -9.45 15.31
CA GLY A 14 13.11 -10.86 15.45
C GLY A 14 11.98 -11.81 15.06
N ALA A 15 10.83 -11.30 14.59
CA ALA A 15 9.77 -12.15 14.08
C ALA A 15 10.21 -12.95 12.85
N TYR A 16 9.81 -14.22 12.81
CA TYR A 16 10.07 -15.12 11.69
C TYR A 16 8.76 -15.60 11.08
N LEU A 17 8.56 -15.34 9.79
CA LEU A 17 7.38 -15.78 9.07
C LEU A 17 7.67 -17.06 8.27
N SER A 18 6.75 -18.01 8.33
CA SER A 18 6.86 -19.27 7.59
C SER A 18 5.50 -19.73 7.06
N LYS A 19 5.52 -20.63 6.08
CA LYS A 19 4.34 -21.34 5.60
C LYS A 19 4.16 -22.60 6.44
N GLU A 20 2.95 -22.80 6.95
CA GLU A 20 2.50 -24.11 7.45
C GLU A 20 1.14 -24.39 6.81
N ASN A 21 1.05 -25.47 6.03
CA ASN A 21 -0.13 -25.78 5.21
C ASN A 21 -0.53 -24.56 4.35
N GLU A 22 -1.81 -24.18 4.35
CA GLU A 22 -2.35 -23.03 3.61
C GLU A 22 -2.35 -21.74 4.44
N THR A 23 -1.46 -21.64 5.43
CA THR A 23 -1.42 -20.53 6.37
C THR A 23 -0.04 -19.88 6.45
N VAL A 24 -0.05 -18.57 6.72
CA VAL A 24 1.11 -17.79 7.14
C VAL A 24 1.20 -17.87 8.66
N VAL A 25 2.36 -18.29 9.16
CA VAL A 25 2.63 -18.41 10.60
C VAL A 25 3.70 -17.40 10.99
N VAL A 26 3.42 -16.61 12.03
CA VAL A 26 4.37 -15.69 12.64
C VAL A 26 4.91 -16.33 13.91
N LYS A 27 6.23 -16.50 13.97
CA LYS A 27 6.95 -17.04 15.13
C LYS A 27 7.77 -15.93 15.78
N ILE A 28 7.77 -15.90 17.10
CA ILE A 28 8.61 -15.01 17.91
C ILE A 28 9.28 -15.91 18.94
N GLU A 29 10.61 -15.84 19.07
CA GLU A 29 11.40 -16.71 19.96
C GLU A 29 11.10 -18.20 19.74
N GLY A 30 10.94 -18.61 18.47
CA GLY A 30 10.63 -20.00 18.09
C GLY A 30 9.19 -20.45 18.33
N ARG A 31 8.34 -19.65 18.99
CA ARG A 31 6.95 -19.99 19.29
C ARG A 31 5.99 -19.35 18.29
N ALA A 32 5.05 -20.13 17.75
CA ALA A 32 3.99 -19.60 16.89
C ALA A 32 3.05 -18.70 17.71
N LYS A 33 2.94 -17.43 17.31
CA LYS A 33 2.07 -16.43 17.96
C LYS A 33 0.81 -16.14 17.17
N LEU A 34 0.89 -16.30 15.85
CA LEU A 34 -0.21 -16.01 14.95
C LEU A 34 -0.19 -16.98 13.77
N ARG A 35 -1.37 -17.44 13.35
CA ARG A 35 -1.57 -18.26 12.16
C ARG A 35 -2.77 -17.71 11.38
N LEU A 36 -2.56 -17.37 10.12
CA LEU A 36 -3.57 -16.76 9.26
C LEU A 36 -3.65 -17.48 7.91
N PRO A 37 -4.85 -17.89 7.44
CA PRO A 37 -5.02 -18.43 6.09
C PRO A 37 -4.61 -17.43 5.01
N ILE A 38 -3.91 -17.88 3.98
CA ILE A 38 -3.37 -16.98 2.94
C ILE A 38 -4.46 -16.24 2.17
N HIS A 39 -5.61 -16.88 1.93
CA HIS A 39 -6.72 -16.31 1.17
C HIS A 39 -7.38 -15.10 1.88
N ASN A 40 -7.13 -14.94 3.18
CA ASN A 40 -7.59 -13.80 3.96
C ASN A 40 -6.61 -12.63 3.94
N ILE A 41 -5.42 -12.79 3.36
CA ILE A 41 -4.35 -11.79 3.36
C ILE A 41 -4.20 -11.22 1.93
N GLY A 42 -4.24 -9.90 1.80
CA GLY A 42 -3.93 -9.20 0.55
C GLY A 42 -2.46 -8.79 0.44
N ALA A 43 -1.83 -8.46 1.57
CA ALA A 43 -0.43 -8.08 1.65
C ALA A 43 0.15 -8.34 3.04
N ILE A 44 1.48 -8.48 3.12
CA ILE A 44 2.24 -8.52 4.36
C ILE A 44 3.19 -7.32 4.36
N VAL A 45 3.26 -6.58 5.46
CA VAL A 45 4.18 -5.47 5.65
C VAL A 45 5.06 -5.75 6.86
N CYS A 46 6.35 -5.86 6.64
CA CYS A 46 7.38 -6.19 7.62
C CYS A 46 8.16 -4.92 7.99
N PHE A 47 8.23 -4.59 9.27
CA PHE A 47 9.00 -3.44 9.78
C PHE A 47 10.26 -3.91 10.51
N GLY A 48 11.40 -3.31 10.19
CA GLY A 48 12.65 -3.59 10.88
C GLY A 48 13.17 -5.01 10.62
N GLN A 49 13.74 -5.64 11.64
CA GLN A 49 14.33 -6.97 11.52
C GLN A 49 13.24 -8.06 11.56
N VAL A 50 12.66 -8.37 10.41
CA VAL A 50 11.72 -9.47 10.22
C VAL A 50 12.26 -10.42 9.15
N SER A 51 12.34 -11.70 9.51
CA SER A 51 12.84 -12.75 8.64
C SER A 51 11.71 -13.60 8.11
N LEU A 52 11.91 -14.26 6.97
CA LEU A 52 10.91 -15.13 6.38
C LEU A 52 11.51 -16.27 5.58
N SER A 53 10.77 -17.38 5.46
CA SER A 53 11.23 -18.53 4.70
C SER A 53 11.03 -18.33 3.19
N PRO A 54 11.95 -18.80 2.33
CA PRO A 54 11.77 -18.76 0.87
C PRO A 54 10.47 -19.45 0.40
N HIS A 55 10.07 -20.53 1.08
CA HIS A 55 8.81 -21.23 0.82
C HIS A 55 7.59 -20.35 1.07
N LEU A 56 7.63 -19.50 2.11
CA LEU A 56 6.58 -18.52 2.33
C LEU A 56 6.56 -17.45 1.23
N MET A 57 7.74 -17.00 0.76
CA MET A 57 7.81 -16.03 -0.35
C MET A 57 7.10 -16.57 -1.58
N ASP A 58 7.50 -17.75 -2.04
CA ASP A 58 6.89 -18.42 -3.21
C ASP A 58 5.38 -18.59 -3.00
N PHE A 59 4.96 -19.09 -1.84
CA PHE A 59 3.55 -19.27 -1.52
C PHE A 59 2.74 -17.96 -1.57
N CYS A 60 3.25 -16.89 -0.96
CA CYS A 60 2.62 -15.56 -1.04
C CYS A 60 2.54 -15.07 -2.48
N THR A 61 3.63 -15.20 -3.24
CA THR A 61 3.68 -14.72 -4.63
C THR A 61 2.69 -15.43 -5.56
N ARG A 62 2.53 -16.75 -5.41
CA ARG A 62 1.56 -17.55 -6.19
C ARG A 62 0.10 -17.19 -5.85
N ASN A 63 -0.15 -16.79 -4.61
CA ASN A 63 -1.47 -16.37 -4.14
C ASN A 63 -1.75 -14.87 -4.36
N GLY A 64 -0.84 -14.14 -5.02
CA GLY A 64 -0.99 -12.71 -5.28
C GLY A 64 -0.89 -11.85 -4.01
N VAL A 65 -0.23 -12.36 -2.97
CA VAL A 65 0.05 -11.64 -1.72
C VAL A 65 1.43 -11.01 -1.81
N SER A 66 1.49 -9.68 -1.82
CA SER A 66 2.78 -8.99 -1.84
C SER A 66 3.38 -8.88 -0.44
N ILE A 67 4.70 -8.99 -0.34
CA ILE A 67 5.44 -8.78 0.90
C ILE A 67 6.25 -7.49 0.76
N VAL A 68 6.06 -6.54 1.67
CA VAL A 68 6.75 -5.25 1.69
C VAL A 68 7.66 -5.21 2.91
N PHE A 69 8.91 -4.79 2.71
CA PHE A 69 9.87 -4.55 3.78
C PHE A 69 10.08 -3.04 3.95
N LEU A 70 9.97 -2.60 5.18
CA LEU A 70 10.17 -1.22 5.61
C LEU A 70 11.21 -1.15 6.73
N SER A 71 11.90 -0.02 6.85
CA SER A 71 12.68 0.28 8.06
C SER A 71 11.76 0.39 9.29
N PRO A 72 12.31 0.40 10.52
CA PRO A 72 11.51 0.64 11.72
C PRO A 72 10.68 1.94 11.66
N TRP A 73 11.19 2.95 10.93
CA TRP A 73 10.55 4.26 10.73
C TRP A 73 9.64 4.32 9.50
N GLY A 74 9.39 3.20 8.83
CA GLY A 74 8.48 3.10 7.68
C GLY A 74 9.08 3.44 6.32
N ARG A 75 10.40 3.64 6.20
CA ARG A 75 11.05 3.86 4.90
C ARG A 75 11.01 2.59 4.07
N PHE A 76 10.56 2.69 2.83
CA PHE A 76 10.55 1.56 1.89
C PHE A 76 11.96 1.01 1.64
N MET A 77 12.10 -0.32 1.77
CA MET A 77 13.35 -1.03 1.49
C MET A 77 13.22 -1.91 0.25
N ALA A 78 12.22 -2.79 0.24
CA ALA A 78 12.01 -3.74 -0.84
C ALA A 78 10.56 -4.22 -0.90
N LYS A 79 10.17 -4.74 -2.06
CA LYS A 79 8.89 -5.42 -2.25
C LYS A 79 9.09 -6.72 -3.01
N VAL A 80 8.53 -7.79 -2.48
CA VAL A 80 8.43 -9.09 -3.14
C VAL A 80 7.02 -9.20 -3.72
N VAL A 81 6.95 -9.40 -5.03
CA VAL A 81 5.72 -9.62 -5.78
C VAL A 81 5.87 -10.85 -6.65
N GLY A 82 4.75 -11.54 -6.90
CA GLY A 82 4.75 -12.66 -7.83
C GLY A 82 4.88 -12.25 -9.28
N GLN A 83 5.04 -13.27 -10.12
CA GLN A 83 5.09 -13.08 -11.56
C GLN A 83 3.85 -12.32 -12.04
N THR A 84 4.09 -11.17 -12.66
CA THR A 84 3.02 -10.38 -13.25
C THR A 84 3.01 -10.66 -14.75
N ARG A 85 1.87 -11.09 -15.29
CA ARG A 85 1.64 -11.05 -16.74
C ARG A 85 1.47 -9.59 -17.14
N GLY A 86 2.58 -8.90 -17.39
CA GLY A 86 2.57 -7.49 -17.77
C GLY A 86 1.83 -7.28 -19.09
N ASN A 87 1.11 -6.17 -19.22
CA ASN A 87 0.53 -5.77 -20.51
C ASN A 87 1.60 -5.00 -21.31
N VAL A 88 2.34 -5.72 -22.16
CA VAL A 88 3.42 -5.15 -22.97
C VAL A 88 2.89 -4.08 -23.93
N LEU A 89 1.70 -4.28 -24.51
CA LEU A 89 1.07 -3.31 -25.40
C LEU A 89 0.78 -1.99 -24.66
N LEU A 90 0.22 -2.08 -23.46
CA LEU A 90 -0.02 -0.92 -22.60
C LEU A 90 1.30 -0.20 -22.27
N ARG A 91 2.33 -0.95 -21.85
CA ARG A 91 3.62 -0.34 -21.48
C ARG A 91 4.30 0.35 -22.67
N ARG A 92 4.23 -0.23 -23.87
CA ARG A 92 4.72 0.42 -25.10
C ARG A 92 3.97 1.71 -25.42
N GLN A 93 2.65 1.72 -25.25
CA GLN A 93 1.87 2.94 -25.46
C GLN A 93 2.16 3.99 -24.40
N GLN A 94 2.36 3.59 -23.13
CA GLN A 94 2.77 4.50 -22.06
C GLN A 94 4.09 5.19 -22.40
N TYR A 95 5.10 4.47 -22.91
CA TYR A 95 6.35 5.11 -23.32
C TYR A 95 6.17 6.09 -24.48
N ARG A 96 5.45 5.69 -25.54
CA ARG A 96 5.18 6.58 -26.68
C ARG A 96 4.46 7.86 -26.27
N ARG A 97 3.44 7.72 -25.42
CA ARG A 97 2.68 8.85 -24.89
C ARG A 97 3.47 9.70 -23.90
N ALA A 98 4.47 9.12 -23.23
CA ALA A 98 5.35 9.87 -22.35
C ALA A 98 6.29 10.82 -23.12
N ASP A 99 6.49 10.64 -24.43
CA ASP A 99 7.26 11.54 -25.29
C ASP A 99 6.37 12.61 -25.98
N ASP A 100 5.05 12.42 -25.98
CA ASP A 100 4.05 13.33 -26.55
C ASP A 100 3.77 14.50 -25.58
N ASN A 101 4.13 15.72 -25.98
CA ASN A 101 4.02 16.89 -25.12
C ASN A 101 2.57 17.21 -24.72
N ASP A 102 1.63 17.10 -25.66
CA ASP A 102 0.23 17.46 -25.41
C ASP A 102 -0.39 16.47 -24.43
N PHE A 103 -0.13 15.18 -24.62
CA PHE A 103 -0.58 14.14 -23.69
C PHE A 103 0.02 14.31 -22.29
N ARG A 104 1.33 14.62 -22.18
CA ARG A 104 1.98 14.83 -20.88
C ARG A 104 1.33 15.97 -20.09
N VAL A 105 1.05 17.09 -20.77
CA VAL A 105 0.42 18.26 -20.14
C VAL A 105 -0.99 17.88 -19.70
N GLU A 106 -1.78 17.24 -20.57
CA GLU A 106 -3.14 16.80 -20.24
C GLU A 106 -3.15 15.86 -19.02
N ALA A 107 -2.34 14.79 -19.04
CA ALA A 107 -2.27 13.83 -17.96
C ALA A 107 -1.80 14.48 -16.64
N SER A 108 -0.81 15.39 -16.71
CA SER A 108 -0.33 16.12 -15.54
C SER A 108 -1.42 17.01 -14.93
N ARG A 109 -2.19 17.72 -15.77
CA ARG A 109 -3.33 18.53 -15.32
C ARG A 109 -4.37 17.67 -14.63
N SER A 110 -4.68 16.48 -15.17
CA SER A 110 -5.62 15.55 -14.53
C SER A 110 -5.12 15.08 -13.15
N PHE A 111 -3.83 14.76 -13.01
CA PHE A 111 -3.27 14.35 -11.71
C PHE A 111 -3.31 15.50 -10.69
N VAL A 112 -2.94 16.71 -11.09
CA VAL A 112 -2.95 17.89 -10.21
C VAL A 112 -4.39 18.25 -9.82
N ALA A 113 -5.32 18.29 -10.78
CA ALA A 113 -6.73 18.55 -10.51
C ALA A 113 -7.31 17.51 -9.53
N GLY A 114 -7.02 16.23 -9.74
CA GLY A 114 -7.41 15.16 -8.82
C GLY A 114 -6.83 15.34 -7.41
N LYS A 115 -5.55 15.73 -7.29
CA LYS A 115 -4.92 16.01 -5.99
C LYS A 115 -5.56 17.20 -5.28
N ILE A 116 -5.85 18.28 -6.00
CA ILE A 116 -6.50 19.48 -5.46
C ILE A 116 -7.90 19.14 -4.95
N ALA A 117 -8.71 18.48 -5.80
CA ALA A 117 -10.07 18.07 -5.45
C ALA A 117 -10.09 17.16 -4.22
N ASN A 118 -9.24 16.13 -4.19
CA ASN A 118 -9.17 15.20 -3.05
C ASN A 118 -8.69 15.90 -1.76
N SER A 119 -7.68 16.77 -1.85
CA SER A 119 -7.21 17.57 -0.71
C SER A 119 -8.32 18.43 -0.14
N ARG A 120 -9.09 19.11 -1.00
CA ARG A 120 -10.24 19.90 -0.59
C ARG A 120 -11.30 19.03 0.10
N THR A 121 -11.61 17.86 -0.44
CA THR A 121 -12.56 16.92 0.17
C THR A 121 -12.13 16.49 1.57
N VAL A 122 -10.83 16.24 1.78
CA VAL A 122 -10.28 15.90 3.11
C VAL A 122 -10.49 17.06 4.09
N LEU A 123 -10.18 18.30 3.69
CA LEU A 123 -10.37 19.49 4.53
C LEU A 123 -11.85 19.73 4.88
N MET A 124 -12.74 19.64 3.90
CA MET A 124 -14.19 19.77 4.12
C MET A 124 -14.73 18.67 5.03
N ARG A 125 -14.19 17.45 4.95
CA ARG A 125 -14.54 16.35 5.85
C ARG A 125 -14.05 16.64 7.28
N ALA A 126 -12.86 17.21 7.44
CA ALA A 126 -12.33 17.60 8.75
C ALA A 126 -13.23 18.66 9.41
N LEU A 127 -13.61 19.71 8.67
CA LEU A 127 -14.57 20.74 9.12
C LEU A 127 -15.91 20.16 9.55
N ARG A 128 -16.41 19.12 8.88
CA ARG A 128 -17.67 18.47 9.28
C ARG A 128 -17.53 17.64 10.55
N ASN A 129 -16.43 16.90 10.67
CA ASN A 129 -16.27 15.88 11.71
C ASN A 129 -15.65 16.40 13.01
N HIS A 130 -14.94 17.54 12.97
CA HIS A 130 -14.13 18.04 14.09
C HIS A 130 -14.38 19.53 14.41
N ARG A 131 -15.63 20.00 14.25
CA ARG A 131 -16.01 21.38 14.61
C ARG A 131 -15.64 21.73 16.03
N GLY A 132 -15.20 22.97 16.24
CA GLY A 132 -14.77 23.50 17.54
C GLY A 132 -13.45 22.91 18.08
N LYS A 133 -12.79 21.99 17.35
CA LYS A 133 -11.52 21.36 17.75
C LYS A 133 -10.35 21.69 16.82
N ILE A 134 -10.62 22.44 15.76
CA ILE A 134 -9.67 22.81 14.71
C ILE A 134 -9.84 24.29 14.39
N ASP A 135 -8.83 24.91 13.79
CA ASP A 135 -8.93 26.26 13.25
C ASP A 135 -9.80 26.24 11.98
N GLU A 136 -11.10 26.48 12.18
CA GLU A 136 -12.10 26.42 11.11
C GLU A 136 -11.84 27.48 10.03
N ASP A 137 -11.38 28.66 10.43
CA ASP A 137 -11.13 29.76 9.50
C ASP A 137 -9.91 29.47 8.62
N ALA A 138 -8.82 28.94 9.19
CA ALA A 138 -7.67 28.50 8.41
C ALA A 138 -8.04 27.41 7.39
N ILE A 139 -8.84 26.42 7.81
CA ILE A 139 -9.24 25.32 6.92
C ILE A 139 -10.22 25.79 5.85
N ASN A 140 -11.15 26.70 6.18
CA ASN A 140 -12.05 27.31 5.20
C ASN A 140 -11.27 28.12 4.16
N ARG A 141 -10.30 28.95 4.57
CA ARG A 141 -9.41 29.67 3.64
C ARG A 141 -8.64 28.71 2.73
N ALA A 142 -8.01 27.68 3.30
CA ALA A 142 -7.27 26.68 2.51
C ALA A 142 -8.19 25.95 1.50
N SER A 143 -9.41 25.60 1.90
CA SER A 143 -10.39 24.92 1.04
C SER A 143 -10.93 25.82 -0.08
N GLN A 144 -10.87 27.14 0.05
CA GLN A 144 -11.25 28.08 -1.00
C GLN A 144 -10.17 28.25 -2.06
N VAL A 145 -8.89 28.15 -1.69
CA VAL A 145 -7.75 28.20 -2.62
C VAL A 145 -7.66 26.92 -3.47
N LEU A 146 -8.11 25.79 -2.95
CA LEU A 146 -8.14 24.49 -3.64
C LEU A 146 -9.35 24.30 -4.58
N LYS A 147 -9.83 25.36 -5.23
CA LYS A 147 -10.95 25.33 -6.18
C LYS A 147 -10.48 25.11 -7.61
#